data_AF-A0A9P4NP83-F1
#
_entry.id   AF-A0A9P4NP83-F1
#
_cell.length_a   1.000
_cell.length_b   1.000
_cell.length_c   1.000
_cell.angle_alpha   90.00
_cell.angle_beta   90.00
_cell.angle_gamma   90.00
#
_symmetry.space_group_name_H-M   'P 1'
#
loop_
_entity.id
_entity.type
_entity.pdbx_description
1 polymer ?
#
loop_
_entity_poly.entity_id
_entity_poly.type
_entity_poly.pdbx_seq_one_letter_code
_entity_poly.pdbx_strand_id
1 'polypeptide(L)'
;MEQPRDALSRVLPPLIFGTATFNNQYNKDPYALDTNGLVEQALSHGVRAFDTSPYYGPAEELLGTALSKSFVRKHFPREQYFILTKVGRLSSNNFDYSAEWVRKSVARSLKRLKTDYLDVVYCHDVEFVSPGEVLTAIKELRRIRDEDKTIKYIGISGYPLEVLCSLAEQIRDATGAPLDIVMSYANFTLQNTTLATQGIARLQAAGVDVVPNASPLGMGLLRADGVPEGSAGDWHPAPKALRAAVASAASFTESHGEPLEVIAIRYALEEWISIGEVVGSHGDPASGIPWERESNIQVGGKRLGVSVMGVSKASELQKTLMVWRSILDGMENGQKIASQAGRWKKAHEWSINRRKAVQLLAEGVQDCLGEWVDYAWDSPDAEYLKQKEKRKQQEALPWPTPEASPEPSEPKSLPMR
;
A
#
# COMPACT_ATOMS: atom_id res chain seq x y z
N MET A 1 -1.90 -22.95 26.70
CA MET A 1 -1.63 -23.17 25.27
C MET A 1 -2.26 -22.01 24.54
N GLU A 2 -1.44 -21.19 23.89
CA GLU A 2 -1.90 -20.03 23.13
C GLU A 2 -2.61 -20.54 21.86
N GLN A 3 -3.81 -20.02 21.56
CA GLN A 3 -4.49 -20.41 20.32
C GLN A 3 -3.66 -19.95 19.12
N PRO A 4 -3.47 -20.80 18.10
CA PRO A 4 -2.74 -20.41 16.90
C PRO A 4 -3.46 -19.24 16.21
N ARG A 5 -2.69 -18.22 15.80
CA ARG A 5 -3.16 -17.08 15.00
C ARG A 5 -3.80 -17.60 13.71
N ASP A 6 -4.99 -17.12 13.36
CA ASP A 6 -5.62 -17.45 12.08
C ASP A 6 -4.72 -17.10 10.89
N ALA A 7 -4.91 -17.78 9.76
CA ALA A 7 -4.29 -17.35 8.51
C ALA A 7 -4.82 -15.97 8.12
N LEU A 8 -3.96 -15.12 7.57
CA LEU A 8 -4.36 -13.75 7.22
C LEU A 8 -5.46 -13.75 6.16
N SER A 9 -5.39 -14.70 5.23
CA SER A 9 -6.40 -14.96 4.19
C SER A 9 -7.78 -15.34 4.72
N ARG A 10 -7.95 -15.64 6.01
CA ARG A 10 -9.27 -15.86 6.61
C ARG A 10 -9.92 -14.56 7.10
N VAL A 11 -9.11 -13.56 7.44
CA VAL A 11 -9.57 -12.46 8.30
C VAL A 11 -9.37 -11.08 7.70
N LEU A 12 -8.45 -10.88 6.75
CA LEU A 12 -8.15 -9.56 6.20
C LEU A 12 -9.29 -9.07 5.29
N PRO A 13 -9.90 -7.91 5.53
CA PRO A 13 -10.88 -7.33 4.62
C PRO A 13 -10.27 -7.09 3.22
N PRO A 14 -10.94 -7.51 2.12
CA PRO A 14 -10.40 -7.36 0.77
C PRO A 14 -10.40 -5.93 0.25
N LEU A 15 -11.09 -4.99 0.91
CA LEU A 15 -11.00 -3.56 0.63
C LEU A 15 -10.31 -2.84 1.79
N ILE A 16 -9.12 -2.29 1.51
CA ILE A 16 -8.28 -1.59 2.48
C ILE A 16 -8.26 -0.09 2.16
N PHE A 17 -8.49 0.75 3.16
CA PHE A 17 -8.29 2.20 3.08
C PHE A 17 -6.81 2.52 3.25
N GLY A 18 -6.13 2.92 2.18
CA GLY A 18 -4.78 3.44 2.20
C GLY A 18 -4.73 4.93 2.57
N THR A 19 -3.84 5.32 3.47
CA THR A 19 -3.67 6.69 3.95
C THR A 19 -2.44 7.38 3.35
N ALA A 20 -1.84 6.84 2.27
CA ALA A 20 -0.77 7.52 1.53
C ALA A 20 -1.20 8.91 1.05
N THR A 21 -2.49 9.11 0.81
CA THR A 21 -3.09 10.40 0.49
C THR A 21 -3.10 11.40 1.65
N PHE A 22 -2.94 10.98 2.91
CA PHE A 22 -2.85 11.87 4.07
C PHE A 22 -1.46 12.52 4.21
N ASN A 23 -0.85 12.87 3.08
CA ASN A 23 0.50 13.39 3.00
C ASN A 23 0.60 14.59 2.03
N ASN A 24 1.82 15.14 1.94
CA ASN A 24 2.15 16.30 1.10
C ASN A 24 2.34 15.98 -0.39
N GLN A 25 2.42 14.71 -0.78
CA GLN A 25 2.52 14.31 -2.19
C GLN A 25 1.17 14.52 -2.89
N TYR A 26 0.07 14.16 -2.21
CA TYR A 26 -1.27 14.23 -2.78
C TYR A 26 -2.01 15.52 -2.40
N ASN A 27 -1.65 16.16 -1.29
CA ASN A 27 -2.36 17.34 -0.78
C ASN A 27 -1.38 18.47 -0.43
N LYS A 28 -1.83 19.72 -0.57
CA LYS A 28 -1.02 20.89 -0.20
C LYS A 28 -0.80 20.98 1.31
N ASP A 29 -1.86 20.70 2.07
CA ASP A 29 -1.85 20.61 3.52
C ASP A 29 -2.65 19.37 3.97
N PRO A 30 -1.99 18.31 4.44
CA PRO A 30 -2.65 17.11 4.94
C PRO A 30 -3.41 17.35 6.27
N TYR A 31 -3.08 18.39 7.04
CA TYR A 31 -3.81 18.72 8.27
C TYR A 31 -5.14 19.43 8.00
N ALA A 32 -5.31 20.01 6.81
CA ALA A 32 -6.58 20.59 6.37
C ALA A 32 -7.60 19.53 5.92
N LEU A 33 -7.21 18.26 5.79
CA LEU A 33 -8.11 17.17 5.44
C LEU A 33 -9.02 16.81 6.62
N ASP A 34 -10.29 16.54 6.34
CA ASP A 34 -11.21 15.94 7.31
C ASP A 34 -10.96 14.42 7.47
N THR A 35 -9.77 14.08 7.97
CA THR A 35 -9.37 12.68 8.20
C THR A 35 -10.24 11.99 9.24
N ASN A 36 -10.75 12.74 10.23
CA ASN A 36 -11.67 12.22 11.24
C ASN A 36 -12.99 11.77 10.59
N GLY A 37 -13.63 12.66 9.81
CA GLY A 37 -14.87 12.34 9.12
C GLY A 37 -14.68 11.24 8.07
N LEU A 38 -13.54 11.20 7.38
CA LEU A 38 -13.22 10.14 6.42
C LEU A 38 -13.16 8.75 7.06
N VAL A 39 -12.41 8.61 8.15
CA VAL A 39 -12.25 7.33 8.85
C VAL A 39 -13.58 6.91 9.49
N GLU A 40 -14.31 7.85 10.07
CA GLU A 40 -15.65 7.60 10.62
C GLU A 40 -16.63 7.11 9.56
N GLN A 41 -16.66 7.76 8.39
CA GLN A 41 -17.50 7.34 7.27
C GLN A 41 -17.09 5.98 6.71
N ALA A 42 -15.79 5.73 6.57
CA ALA A 42 -15.27 4.44 6.09
C ALA A 42 -15.72 3.29 7.01
N LEU A 43 -15.55 3.45 8.32
CA LEU A 43 -16.03 2.48 9.31
C LEU A 43 -17.56 2.34 9.27
N SER A 44 -18.29 3.45 9.19
CA SER A 44 -19.75 3.42 9.10
C SER A 44 -20.26 2.72 7.83
N HIS A 45 -19.45 2.67 6.77
CA HIS A 45 -19.76 1.97 5.54
C HIS A 45 -19.16 0.56 5.43
N GLY A 46 -18.58 0.03 6.50
CA GLY A 46 -18.12 -1.36 6.56
C GLY A 46 -16.65 -1.57 6.20
N VAL A 47 -15.88 -0.52 5.88
CA VAL A 47 -14.42 -0.65 5.75
C VAL A 47 -13.82 -1.03 7.10
N ARG A 48 -12.93 -2.02 7.13
CA ARG A 48 -12.33 -2.55 8.36
C ARG A 48 -10.82 -2.73 8.28
N ALA A 49 -10.15 -2.18 7.28
CA ALA A 49 -8.70 -2.24 7.19
C ALA A 49 -8.13 -0.90 6.75
N PHE A 50 -7.08 -0.45 7.43
CA PHE A 50 -6.40 0.81 7.18
C PHE A 50 -4.91 0.56 6.98
N ASP A 51 -4.38 0.92 5.82
CA ASP A 51 -2.95 0.86 5.51
C ASP A 51 -2.31 2.25 5.60
N THR A 52 -1.25 2.38 6.38
CA THR A 52 -0.50 3.62 6.60
C THR A 52 1.00 3.36 6.58
N SER A 53 1.82 4.36 6.87
CA SER A 53 3.27 4.22 7.00
C SER A 53 3.87 5.39 7.78
N PRO A 54 4.96 5.18 8.55
CA PRO A 54 5.74 6.29 9.11
C PRO A 54 6.32 7.23 8.05
N TYR A 55 6.48 6.76 6.81
CA TYR A 55 6.96 7.56 5.68
C TYR A 55 5.88 8.51 5.12
N TYR A 56 4.59 8.23 5.34
CA TYR A 56 3.47 9.01 4.76
C TYR A 56 3.22 10.33 5.51
N GLY A 57 4.27 11.10 5.79
CA GLY A 57 4.17 12.36 6.53
C GLY A 57 3.39 12.19 7.84
N PRO A 58 2.31 12.96 8.06
CA PRO A 58 1.51 12.89 9.30
C PRO A 58 0.45 11.77 9.32
N ALA A 59 0.38 10.90 8.30
CA ALA A 59 -0.73 9.96 8.12
C ALA A 59 -0.97 9.04 9.33
N GLU A 60 0.06 8.51 10.00
CA GLU A 60 -0.11 7.70 11.22
C GLU A 60 -0.74 8.50 12.37
N GLU A 61 -0.35 9.76 12.53
CA GLU A 61 -0.84 10.63 13.61
C GLU A 61 -2.30 11.08 13.34
N LEU A 62 -2.62 11.37 12.07
CA LEU A 62 -3.97 11.68 11.61
C LEU A 62 -4.90 10.47 11.76
N LEU A 63 -4.48 9.30 11.27
CA LEU A 63 -5.24 8.06 11.41
C LEU A 63 -5.43 7.67 12.87
N GLY A 64 -4.37 7.71 13.69
CA GLY A 64 -4.45 7.42 15.12
C GLY A 64 -5.36 8.39 15.86
N THR A 65 -5.37 9.67 15.48
CA THR A 65 -6.30 10.65 16.03
C THR A 65 -7.74 10.33 15.69
N ALA A 66 -8.03 10.00 14.42
CA ALA A 66 -9.36 9.63 13.98
C ALA A 66 -9.88 8.35 14.67
N LEU A 67 -9.06 7.30 14.73
CA LEU A 67 -9.40 6.04 15.41
C LEU A 67 -9.58 6.21 16.93
N SER A 68 -8.95 7.22 17.54
CA SER A 68 -9.09 7.52 18.97
C SER A 68 -10.33 8.34 19.34
N LYS A 69 -11.11 8.80 18.36
CA LYS A 69 -12.34 9.56 18.62
C LYS A 69 -13.36 8.73 19.38
N SER A 70 -14.13 9.40 20.26
CA SER A 70 -15.13 8.75 21.12
C SER A 70 -16.15 7.94 20.32
N PHE A 71 -16.64 8.49 19.20
CA PHE A 71 -17.55 7.76 18.31
C PHE A 71 -16.93 6.46 17.81
N VAL A 72 -15.71 6.50 17.26
CA VAL A 72 -15.03 5.32 16.73
C VAL A 72 -14.80 4.29 17.83
N ARG A 73 -14.22 4.67 18.97
CA ARG A 73 -13.97 3.75 20.09
C ARG A 73 -15.24 3.11 20.65
N LYS A 74 -16.36 3.83 20.63
CA LYS A 74 -17.66 3.35 21.12
C LYS A 74 -18.33 2.37 20.16
N HIS A 75 -18.25 2.62 18.86
CA HIS A 75 -19.01 1.87 17.84
C HIS A 75 -18.18 0.81 17.11
N PHE A 76 -16.86 0.95 17.09
CA PHE A 76 -15.92 0.06 16.43
C PHE A 76 -14.74 -0.24 17.37
N PRO A 77 -14.88 -1.22 18.27
CA PRO A 77 -13.78 -1.72 19.09
C PRO A 77 -12.54 -2.09 18.26
N ARG A 78 -11.35 -1.96 18.86
CA ARG A 78 -10.05 -2.08 18.16
C ARG A 78 -9.89 -3.40 17.40
N GLU A 79 -10.44 -4.49 17.93
CA GLU A 79 -10.43 -5.83 17.36
C GLU A 79 -11.34 -6.03 16.14
N GLN A 80 -12.22 -5.07 15.85
CA GLN A 80 -13.10 -5.14 14.68
C GLN A 80 -12.47 -4.62 13.40
N TYR A 81 -11.29 -3.98 13.47
CA TYR A 81 -10.59 -3.46 12.30
C TYR A 81 -9.09 -3.76 12.35
N PHE A 82 -8.47 -3.65 11.18
CA PHE A 82 -7.06 -3.94 10.95
C PHE A 82 -6.29 -2.63 10.75
N ILE A 83 -5.15 -2.51 11.43
CA ILE A 83 -4.16 -1.47 11.16
C ILE A 83 -2.92 -2.13 10.56
N LEU A 84 -2.62 -1.73 9.32
CA LEU A 84 -1.42 -2.11 8.60
C LEU A 84 -0.48 -0.91 8.55
N THR A 85 0.78 -1.08 8.94
CA THR A 85 1.81 -0.04 8.84
C THR A 85 3.13 -0.63 8.36
N LYS A 86 4.19 0.18 8.31
CA LYS A 86 5.46 -0.19 7.69
C LYS A 86 6.68 0.24 8.51
N VAL A 87 7.83 -0.36 8.22
CA VAL A 87 9.15 -0.02 8.79
C VAL A 87 10.18 0.09 7.67
N GLY A 88 11.41 0.51 8.00
CA GLY A 88 12.52 0.57 7.05
C GLY A 88 12.69 1.94 6.40
N ARG A 89 11.69 2.43 5.66
CA ARG A 89 11.75 3.73 4.98
C ARG A 89 11.50 4.90 5.95
N LEU A 90 12.46 5.82 6.04
CA LEU A 90 12.43 6.98 6.95
C LEU A 90 12.00 8.26 6.26
N SER A 91 12.56 8.49 5.08
CA SER A 91 12.30 9.64 4.22
C SER A 91 12.51 9.21 2.77
N SER A 92 12.47 10.15 1.83
CA SER A 92 12.64 9.85 0.40
C SER A 92 13.94 9.08 0.12
N ASN A 93 15.02 9.47 0.79
CA ASN A 93 16.38 9.00 0.52
C ASN A 93 17.09 8.34 1.71
N ASN A 94 16.36 8.03 2.79
CA ASN A 94 16.92 7.45 4.01
C ASN A 94 16.14 6.19 4.41
N PHE A 95 16.88 5.11 4.65
CA PHE A 95 16.36 3.78 4.93
C PHE A 95 17.19 3.18 6.06
N ASP A 96 16.53 2.62 7.07
CA ASP A 96 17.18 1.91 8.17
C ASP A 96 16.39 0.65 8.49
N TYR A 97 16.97 -0.48 8.09
CA TYR A 97 16.43 -1.82 8.25
C TYR A 97 17.12 -2.60 9.38
N SER A 98 17.91 -1.91 10.20
CA SER A 98 18.54 -2.52 11.37
C SER A 98 17.49 -2.99 12.38
N ALA A 99 17.82 -4.04 13.12
CA ALA A 99 16.92 -4.57 14.16
C ALA A 99 16.57 -3.51 15.21
N GLU A 100 17.54 -2.69 15.62
CA GLU A 100 17.32 -1.59 16.58
C GLU A 100 16.31 -0.59 16.04
N TRP A 101 16.45 -0.20 14.77
CA TRP A 101 15.53 0.77 14.18
C TRP A 101 14.14 0.20 13.95
N VAL A 102 14.02 -1.07 13.54
CA VAL A 102 12.74 -1.76 13.41
C VAL A 102 11.95 -1.70 14.73
N ARG A 103 12.58 -2.00 15.87
CA ARG A 103 11.95 -1.87 17.19
C ARG A 103 11.51 -0.44 17.49
N LYS A 104 12.38 0.55 17.26
CA LYS A 104 12.05 1.97 17.45
C LYS A 104 10.87 2.41 16.58
N SER A 105 10.84 1.98 15.32
CA SER A 105 9.78 2.33 14.38
C SER A 105 8.45 1.72 14.79
N VAL A 106 8.41 0.44 15.20
CA VAL A 106 7.20 -0.21 15.71
C VAL A 106 6.65 0.52 16.94
N ALA A 107 7.51 0.81 17.94
CA ALA A 107 7.11 1.54 19.14
C ALA A 107 6.56 2.95 18.81
N ARG A 108 7.18 3.64 17.84
CA ARG A 108 6.71 4.93 17.36
C ARG A 108 5.34 4.82 16.69
N SER A 109 5.12 3.83 15.83
CA SER A 109 3.84 3.59 15.15
C SER A 109 2.73 3.30 16.15
N LEU A 110 2.95 2.43 17.14
CA LEU A 110 1.99 2.15 18.23
C LEU A 110 1.55 3.43 18.94
N LYS A 111 2.51 4.30 19.29
CA LYS A 111 2.23 5.59 19.94
C LYS A 111 1.41 6.53 19.05
N ARG A 112 1.79 6.68 17.78
CA ARG A 112 1.10 7.58 16.83
C ARG A 112 -0.31 7.11 16.51
N LEU A 113 -0.47 5.81 16.33
CA LEU A 113 -1.74 5.15 16.03
C LEU A 113 -2.62 4.94 17.27
N LYS A 114 -2.08 5.20 18.46
CA LYS A 114 -2.77 5.13 19.76
C LYS A 114 -3.41 3.75 20.00
N THR A 115 -2.62 2.70 19.75
CA THR A 115 -3.00 1.29 19.85
C THR A 115 -1.87 0.49 20.50
N ASP A 116 -2.22 -0.62 21.14
CA ASP A 116 -1.26 -1.50 21.82
C ASP A 116 -0.71 -2.61 20.91
N TYR A 117 -1.34 -2.82 19.75
CA TYR A 117 -0.87 -3.75 18.73
C TYR A 117 -1.14 -3.27 17.29
N LEU A 118 -0.36 -3.82 16.36
CA LEU A 118 -0.47 -3.67 14.91
C LEU A 118 -0.89 -5.00 14.29
N ASP A 119 -1.81 -4.96 13.33
CA ASP A 119 -2.25 -6.19 12.67
C ASP A 119 -1.22 -6.63 11.63
N VAL A 120 -0.76 -5.74 10.77
CA VAL A 120 0.27 -6.07 9.76
C VAL A 120 1.41 -5.05 9.82
N VAL A 121 2.64 -5.53 9.75
CA VAL A 121 3.82 -4.68 9.55
C VAL A 121 4.60 -5.12 8.30
N TYR A 122 4.76 -4.20 7.37
CA TYR A 122 5.57 -4.39 6.16
C TYR A 122 6.98 -3.82 6.33
N CYS A 123 7.99 -4.47 5.74
CA CYS A 123 9.19 -3.76 5.32
C CYS A 123 8.88 -2.93 4.06
N HIS A 124 9.10 -1.60 4.10
CA HIS A 124 8.62 -0.65 3.09
C HIS A 124 9.66 -0.32 2.01
N ASP A 125 9.27 -0.49 0.75
CA ASP A 125 10.09 -0.17 -0.43
C ASP A 125 11.43 -0.89 -0.38
N VAL A 126 11.31 -2.21 -0.33
CA VAL A 126 12.43 -3.15 -0.14
C VAL A 126 13.45 -3.09 -1.28
N GLU A 127 13.09 -2.56 -2.45
CA GLU A 127 14.00 -2.38 -3.58
C GLU A 127 15.11 -1.36 -3.34
N PHE A 128 15.00 -0.52 -2.31
CA PHE A 128 16.00 0.50 -2.00
C PHE A 128 17.17 -0.02 -1.15
N VAL A 129 17.08 -1.24 -0.61
CA VAL A 129 18.07 -1.84 0.29
C VAL A 129 18.49 -3.23 -0.19
N SER A 130 19.53 -3.81 0.41
CA SER A 130 19.98 -5.15 0.05
C SER A 130 19.04 -6.24 0.60
N PRO A 131 18.96 -7.42 -0.04
CA PRO A 131 18.21 -8.55 0.50
C PRO A 131 18.59 -8.94 1.94
N GLY A 132 19.87 -8.78 2.31
CA GLY A 132 20.35 -9.05 3.66
C GLY A 132 19.78 -8.09 4.71
N GLU A 133 19.60 -6.82 4.35
CA GLU A 133 18.94 -5.81 5.20
C GLU A 133 17.45 -6.14 5.38
N VAL A 134 16.75 -6.50 4.29
CA VAL A 134 15.35 -6.94 4.35
C VAL A 134 15.21 -8.17 5.26
N LEU A 135 16.06 -9.18 5.09
CA LEU A 135 16.05 -10.39 5.90
C LEU A 135 16.29 -10.09 7.39
N THR A 136 17.18 -9.13 7.69
CA THR A 136 17.43 -8.67 9.07
C THR A 136 16.17 -8.07 9.68
N ALA A 137 15.51 -7.16 8.96
CA ALA A 137 14.27 -6.55 9.43
C ALA A 137 13.13 -7.57 9.61
N ILE A 138 12.99 -8.52 8.68
CA ILE A 138 11.96 -9.58 8.77
C ILE A 138 12.18 -10.48 9.99
N LYS A 139 13.42 -10.89 10.27
CA LYS A 139 13.75 -11.66 11.48
C LYS A 139 13.39 -10.88 12.74
N GLU A 140 13.67 -9.58 12.76
CA GLU A 140 13.33 -8.75 13.90
C GLU A 140 11.83 -8.57 14.08
N LEU A 141 11.07 -8.34 13.00
CA LEU A 141 9.60 -8.27 13.07
C LEU A 141 9.00 -9.58 13.59
N ARG A 142 9.53 -10.74 13.18
CA ARG A 142 9.09 -12.05 13.69
C ARG A 142 9.40 -12.19 15.17
N ARG A 143 10.56 -11.73 15.61
CA ARG A 143 10.91 -11.68 17.02
C ARG A 143 9.95 -10.81 17.82
N ILE A 144 9.60 -9.61 17.35
CA ILE A 144 8.61 -8.73 17.98
C ILE A 144 7.23 -9.40 18.05
N ARG A 145 6.79 -10.07 16.98
CA ARG A 145 5.53 -10.85 16.96
C ARG A 145 5.54 -11.96 18.01
N ASP A 146 6.63 -12.73 18.09
CA ASP A 146 6.69 -13.95 18.91
C ASP A 146 6.96 -13.65 20.39
N GLU A 147 7.83 -12.68 20.68
CA GLU A 147 8.24 -12.30 22.05
C GLU A 147 7.37 -11.19 22.63
N ASP A 148 7.24 -10.05 21.92
CA ASP A 148 6.56 -8.85 22.43
C ASP A 148 5.05 -8.88 22.18
N LYS A 149 4.59 -9.66 21.20
CA LYS A 149 3.17 -9.87 20.82
C LYS A 149 2.41 -8.61 20.46
N THR A 150 3.13 -7.57 20.02
CA THR A 150 2.56 -6.28 19.57
C THR A 150 2.32 -6.22 18.06
N ILE A 151 2.69 -7.27 17.31
CA ILE A 151 2.47 -7.41 15.87
C ILE A 151 1.77 -8.75 15.63
N LYS A 152 0.79 -8.79 14.72
CA LYS A 152 0.18 -10.06 14.32
C LYS A 152 0.83 -10.65 13.08
N TYR A 153 0.90 -9.94 11.95
CA TYR A 153 1.34 -10.44 10.65
C TYR A 153 2.46 -9.59 10.03
N ILE A 154 3.28 -10.21 9.18
CA ILE A 154 4.53 -9.63 8.68
C ILE A 154 4.65 -9.83 7.16
N GLY A 155 5.11 -8.79 6.48
CA GLY A 155 5.26 -8.79 5.03
C GLY A 155 6.32 -7.84 4.50
N ILE A 156 6.34 -7.72 3.17
CA ILE A 156 7.14 -6.72 2.45
C ILE A 156 6.24 -5.94 1.49
N SER A 157 6.65 -4.72 1.13
CA SER A 157 6.01 -3.92 0.08
C SER A 157 7.05 -3.24 -0.80
N GLY A 158 6.71 -3.01 -2.08
CA GLY A 158 7.61 -2.34 -3.01
C GLY A 158 7.02 -2.23 -4.42
N TYR A 159 7.77 -1.57 -5.32
CA TYR A 159 7.36 -1.40 -6.71
C TYR A 159 7.79 -2.53 -7.63
N PRO A 160 9.09 -2.85 -7.82
CA PRO A 160 9.49 -3.81 -8.85
C PRO A 160 9.02 -5.22 -8.48
N LEU A 161 8.15 -5.77 -9.32
CA LEU A 161 7.54 -7.07 -9.07
C LEU A 161 8.57 -8.19 -8.94
N GLU A 162 9.63 -8.15 -9.77
CA GLU A 162 10.72 -9.12 -9.73
C GLU A 162 11.44 -9.12 -8.37
N VAL A 163 11.70 -7.93 -7.82
CA VAL A 163 12.36 -7.78 -6.51
C VAL A 163 11.48 -8.37 -5.41
N LEU A 164 10.17 -8.10 -5.44
CA LEU A 164 9.23 -8.66 -4.47
C LEU A 164 9.18 -10.20 -4.53
N CYS A 165 9.08 -10.77 -5.73
CA CYS A 165 9.03 -12.23 -5.91
C CYS A 165 10.33 -12.88 -5.42
N SER A 166 11.48 -12.37 -5.88
CA SER A 166 12.80 -12.87 -5.50
C SER A 166 13.06 -12.76 -4.00
N LEU A 167 12.63 -11.67 -3.34
CA LEU A 167 12.77 -11.53 -1.89
C LEU A 167 11.86 -12.49 -1.13
N ALA A 168 10.62 -12.69 -1.56
CA ALA A 168 9.70 -13.64 -0.92
C ALA A 168 10.26 -15.07 -0.94
N GLU A 169 10.81 -15.49 -2.08
CA GLU A 169 11.51 -16.78 -2.25
C GLU A 169 12.73 -16.88 -1.32
N GLN A 170 13.62 -15.88 -1.35
CA GLN A 170 14.83 -15.85 -0.52
C GLN A 170 14.51 -15.86 0.99
N ILE A 171 13.48 -15.12 1.41
CA ILE A 171 13.05 -15.08 2.82
C ILE A 171 12.51 -16.44 3.24
N ARG A 172 11.66 -17.07 2.42
CA ARG A 172 11.17 -18.43 2.70
C ARG A 172 12.34 -19.40 2.86
N ASP A 173 13.27 -19.40 1.92
CA ASP A 173 14.39 -20.34 1.88
C ASP A 173 15.37 -20.11 3.05
N ALA A 174 15.69 -18.84 3.36
CA ALA A 174 16.64 -18.50 4.40
C ALA A 174 16.08 -18.65 5.83
N THR A 175 14.76 -18.70 5.99
CA THR A 175 14.12 -18.75 7.32
C THR A 175 13.26 -19.98 7.56
N GLY A 176 13.00 -20.78 6.52
CA GLY A 176 12.09 -21.93 6.57
C GLY A 176 10.61 -21.56 6.70
N ALA A 177 10.24 -20.27 6.64
CA ALA A 177 8.86 -19.82 6.77
C ALA A 177 8.54 -18.72 5.75
N PRO A 178 7.40 -18.81 5.03
CA PRO A 178 6.98 -17.77 4.08
C PRO A 178 6.53 -16.49 4.79
N LEU A 179 6.28 -15.45 3.99
CA LEU A 179 5.66 -14.20 4.46
C LEU A 179 4.14 -14.34 4.55
N ASP A 180 3.52 -13.65 5.50
CA ASP A 180 2.05 -13.61 5.59
C ASP A 180 1.45 -12.80 4.44
N ILE A 181 2.19 -11.79 3.96
CA ILE A 181 1.66 -10.82 3.01
C ILE A 181 2.75 -10.14 2.18
N VAL A 182 2.49 -9.93 0.89
CA VAL A 182 3.37 -9.17 -0.02
C VAL A 182 2.53 -8.15 -0.79
N MET A 183 2.73 -6.86 -0.50
CA MET A 183 1.99 -5.79 -1.17
C MET A 183 2.77 -5.29 -2.39
N SER A 184 2.13 -5.36 -3.56
CA SER A 184 2.63 -4.73 -4.78
C SER A 184 1.75 -3.53 -5.11
N TYR A 185 2.36 -2.38 -5.44
CA TYR A 185 1.62 -1.20 -5.85
C TYR A 185 1.80 -0.89 -7.32
N ALA A 186 0.73 -0.42 -7.97
CA ALA A 186 0.68 -0.01 -9.37
C ALA A 186 1.01 -1.07 -10.44
N ASN A 187 1.20 -2.35 -10.06
CA ASN A 187 1.42 -3.47 -10.99
C ASN A 187 0.14 -4.25 -11.35
N PHE A 188 -1.01 -3.85 -10.80
CA PHE A 188 -2.33 -4.24 -11.32
C PHE A 188 -3.26 -3.01 -11.39
N THR A 189 -3.28 -2.39 -12.56
CA THR A 189 -4.05 -1.21 -12.94
C THR A 189 -4.56 -1.41 -14.37
N LEU A 190 -5.29 -0.45 -14.92
CA LEU A 190 -5.66 -0.49 -16.34
C LEU A 190 -4.44 -0.39 -17.29
N GLN A 191 -3.35 0.25 -16.83
CA GLN A 191 -2.12 0.39 -17.62
C GLN A 191 -1.14 -0.77 -17.43
N ASN A 192 -1.13 -1.45 -16.28
CA ASN A 192 -0.16 -2.48 -15.97
C ASN A 192 -0.83 -3.67 -15.27
N THR A 193 -0.70 -4.86 -15.83
CA THR A 193 -1.32 -6.12 -15.40
C THR A 193 -0.28 -7.17 -14.97
N THR A 194 0.99 -6.79 -14.88
CA THR A 194 2.12 -7.69 -14.61
C THR A 194 1.99 -8.48 -13.31
N LEU A 195 1.35 -7.91 -12.28
CA LEU A 195 1.09 -8.64 -11.04
C LEU A 195 0.24 -9.89 -11.29
N ALA A 196 -0.76 -9.80 -12.16
CA ALA A 196 -1.61 -10.94 -12.53
C ALA A 196 -0.88 -11.93 -13.45
N THR A 197 -0.17 -11.42 -14.46
CA THR A 197 0.42 -12.27 -15.51
C THR A 197 1.75 -12.91 -15.10
N GLN A 198 2.49 -12.30 -14.17
CA GLN A 198 3.84 -12.74 -13.78
C GLN A 198 4.00 -12.95 -12.26
N GLY A 199 3.30 -12.16 -11.44
CA GLY A 199 3.52 -12.10 -10.00
C GLY A 199 2.83 -13.20 -9.18
N ILE A 200 1.53 -13.43 -9.43
CA ILE A 200 0.70 -14.32 -8.61
C ILE A 200 1.32 -15.72 -8.48
N ALA A 201 1.70 -16.34 -9.60
CA ALA A 201 2.21 -17.71 -9.59
C ALA A 201 3.49 -17.84 -8.75
N ARG A 202 4.41 -16.86 -8.86
CA ARG A 202 5.67 -16.85 -8.09
C ARG A 202 5.43 -16.59 -6.62
N LEU A 203 4.61 -15.59 -6.27
CA LEU A 203 4.32 -15.27 -4.86
C LEU A 203 3.55 -16.41 -4.17
N GLN A 204 2.63 -17.06 -4.89
CA GLN A 204 1.94 -18.26 -4.40
C GLN A 204 2.92 -19.42 -4.20
N ALA A 205 3.81 -19.68 -5.15
CA ALA A 205 4.87 -20.70 -5.01
C ALA A 205 5.85 -20.39 -3.87
N ALA A 206 6.10 -19.10 -3.59
CA ALA A 206 6.84 -18.62 -2.42
C ALA A 206 6.11 -18.83 -1.08
N GLY A 207 4.87 -19.33 -1.12
CA GLY A 207 4.05 -19.60 0.06
C GLY A 207 3.43 -18.35 0.69
N VAL A 208 3.41 -17.21 -0.03
CA VAL A 208 2.78 -15.98 0.46
C VAL A 208 1.29 -16.20 0.63
N ASP A 209 0.75 -15.91 1.82
CA ASP A 209 -0.67 -16.12 2.10
C ASP A 209 -1.53 -15.10 1.34
N VAL A 210 -1.28 -13.79 1.48
CA VAL A 210 -2.08 -12.73 0.82
C VAL A 210 -1.22 -11.79 -0.04
N VAL A 211 -1.72 -11.39 -1.22
CA VAL A 211 -1.07 -10.41 -2.10
C VAL A 211 -2.02 -9.23 -2.36
N PRO A 212 -1.90 -8.11 -1.62
CA PRO A 212 -2.67 -6.91 -1.92
C PRO A 212 -2.17 -6.17 -3.16
N ASN A 213 -3.10 -5.75 -4.01
CA ASN A 213 -2.89 -4.78 -5.08
C ASN A 213 -3.14 -3.37 -4.55
N ALA A 214 -2.08 -2.58 -4.40
CA ALA A 214 -2.18 -1.19 -3.96
C ALA A 214 -2.11 -0.20 -5.12
N SER A 215 -2.70 0.99 -4.94
CA SER A 215 -2.70 2.06 -5.94
C SER A 215 -3.32 1.63 -7.28
N PRO A 216 -4.61 1.22 -7.31
CA PRO A 216 -5.29 0.77 -8.54
C PRO A 216 -5.37 1.82 -9.67
N LEU A 217 -5.17 3.10 -9.33
CA LEU A 217 -5.07 4.22 -10.28
C LEU A 217 -3.62 4.58 -10.66
N GLY A 218 -2.66 3.69 -10.40
CA GLY A 218 -1.24 3.94 -10.67
C GLY A 218 -0.74 5.17 -9.93
N MET A 219 -0.98 5.25 -8.61
CA MET A 219 -0.62 6.41 -7.76
C MET A 219 -1.20 7.76 -8.25
N GLY A 220 -2.34 7.71 -8.94
CA GLY A 220 -3.03 8.88 -9.48
C GLY A 220 -2.66 9.20 -10.93
N LEU A 221 -1.81 8.39 -11.58
CA LEU A 221 -1.52 8.51 -13.00
C LEU A 221 -2.79 8.40 -13.86
N LEU A 222 -3.66 7.43 -13.57
CA LEU A 222 -4.86 7.12 -14.37
C LEU A 222 -6.05 8.01 -14.00
N ARG A 223 -5.89 9.32 -14.16
CA ARG A 223 -6.90 10.35 -13.90
C ARG A 223 -6.97 11.32 -15.08
N ALA A 224 -8.17 11.84 -15.35
CA ALA A 224 -8.36 12.87 -16.38
C ALA A 224 -7.53 14.14 -16.11
N ASP A 225 -7.45 14.56 -14.84
CA ASP A 225 -6.66 15.72 -14.40
C ASP A 225 -5.15 15.43 -14.29
N GLY A 226 -4.71 14.20 -14.60
CA GLY A 226 -3.34 13.75 -14.38
C GLY A 226 -2.97 13.50 -12.92
N VAL A 227 -1.66 13.35 -12.68
CA VAL A 227 -1.09 13.05 -11.37
C VAL A 227 -1.41 14.19 -10.39
N PRO A 228 -1.91 13.89 -9.17
CA PRO A 228 -2.13 14.90 -8.15
C PRO A 228 -0.80 15.50 -7.66
N GLU A 229 -0.71 16.83 -7.66
CA GLU A 229 0.43 17.59 -7.14
C GLU A 229 0.05 18.29 -5.85
N GLY A 230 0.52 17.74 -4.73
CA GLY A 230 0.48 18.40 -3.42
C GLY A 230 1.57 19.46 -3.28
N SER A 231 1.98 19.74 -2.04
CA SER A 231 3.09 20.68 -1.79
C SER A 231 4.46 20.10 -2.19
N ALA A 232 4.54 18.80 -2.51
CA ALA A 232 5.75 18.16 -3.01
C ALA A 232 6.04 18.42 -4.52
N GLY A 233 5.12 19.04 -5.27
CA GLY A 233 5.29 19.27 -6.71
C GLY A 233 5.14 18.00 -7.56
N ASP A 234 5.83 17.92 -8.70
CA ASP A 234 5.82 16.73 -9.56
C ASP A 234 6.73 15.63 -8.98
N TRP A 235 6.12 14.64 -8.34
CA TRP A 235 6.82 13.57 -7.61
C TRP A 235 6.71 12.19 -8.28
N HIS A 236 5.83 12.04 -9.28
CA HIS A 236 5.52 10.72 -9.83
C HIS A 236 6.57 10.28 -10.87
N PRO A 237 7.09 9.04 -10.81
CA PRO A 237 8.18 8.58 -11.69
C PRO A 237 7.76 8.29 -13.15
N ALA A 238 6.52 8.61 -13.53
CA ALA A 238 6.01 8.29 -14.86
C ALA A 238 6.66 9.21 -15.89
N PRO A 239 7.28 8.68 -16.96
CA PRO A 239 7.87 9.49 -18.02
C PRO A 239 6.84 10.41 -18.68
N LYS A 240 7.30 11.54 -19.24
CA LYS A 240 6.42 12.51 -19.93
C LYS A 240 5.63 11.87 -21.07
N ALA A 241 6.24 10.94 -21.81
CA ALA A 241 5.59 10.23 -22.91
C ALA A 241 4.43 9.33 -22.42
N LEU A 242 4.63 8.59 -21.33
CA LEU A 242 3.57 7.83 -20.66
C LEU A 242 2.42 8.74 -20.21
N ARG A 243 2.74 9.88 -19.58
CA ARG A 243 1.71 10.85 -19.15
C ARG A 243 0.92 11.41 -20.33
N ALA A 244 1.56 11.64 -21.47
CA ALA A 244 0.89 12.08 -22.70
C ALA A 244 -0.01 10.99 -23.30
N ALA A 245 0.41 9.72 -23.26
CA ALA A 245 -0.43 8.59 -23.67
C ALA A 245 -1.66 8.46 -22.76
N VAL A 246 -1.48 8.63 -21.44
CA VAL A 246 -2.58 8.64 -20.47
C VAL A 246 -3.54 9.81 -20.70
N ALA A 247 -3.04 11.00 -21.04
CA ALA A 247 -3.90 12.14 -21.39
C ALA A 247 -4.72 11.88 -22.68
N SER A 248 -4.13 11.15 -23.64
CA SER A 248 -4.83 10.71 -24.84
C SER A 248 -5.93 9.68 -24.50
N ALA A 249 -5.62 8.72 -23.63
CA ALA A 249 -6.59 7.77 -23.11
C ALA A 249 -7.74 8.44 -22.34
N ALA A 250 -7.44 9.49 -21.56
CA ALA A 250 -8.47 10.27 -20.88
C ALA A 250 -9.40 11.00 -21.86
N SER A 251 -8.84 11.56 -22.94
CA SER A 251 -9.63 12.19 -24.00
C SER A 251 -10.52 11.16 -24.72
N PHE A 252 -10.01 9.93 -24.92
CA PHE A 252 -10.77 8.83 -25.49
C PHE A 252 -11.97 8.45 -24.61
N THR A 253 -11.77 8.20 -23.31
CA THR A 253 -12.89 7.83 -22.43
C THR A 253 -13.90 8.97 -22.29
N GLU A 254 -13.44 10.21 -22.24
CA GLU A 254 -14.32 11.38 -22.16
C GLU A 254 -15.18 11.54 -23.42
N SER A 255 -14.63 11.24 -24.61
CA SER A 255 -15.43 11.21 -25.85
C SER A 255 -16.53 10.14 -25.86
N HIS A 256 -16.44 9.16 -24.94
CA HIS A 256 -17.45 8.13 -24.69
C HIS A 256 -18.28 8.40 -23.43
N GLY A 257 -18.17 9.60 -22.83
CA GLY A 257 -18.98 10.05 -21.70
C GLY A 257 -18.51 9.52 -20.33
N GLU A 258 -17.27 9.05 -20.22
CA GLU A 258 -16.75 8.45 -18.99
C GLU A 258 -15.38 9.03 -18.59
N PRO A 259 -15.19 9.46 -17.33
CA PRO A 259 -13.86 9.85 -16.85
C PRO A 259 -12.91 8.66 -16.77
N LEU A 260 -11.63 8.87 -17.11
CA LEU A 260 -10.61 7.80 -17.10
C LEU A 260 -10.53 7.09 -15.74
N GLU A 261 -10.51 7.84 -14.65
CA GLU A 261 -10.39 7.26 -13.31
C GLU A 261 -11.58 6.37 -12.93
N VAL A 262 -12.77 6.60 -13.50
CA VAL A 262 -13.96 5.77 -13.26
C VAL A 262 -13.80 4.40 -13.94
N ILE A 263 -13.28 4.39 -15.17
CA ILE A 263 -12.99 3.15 -15.91
C ILE A 263 -11.82 2.42 -15.27
N ALA A 264 -10.73 3.13 -14.99
CA ALA A 264 -9.51 2.56 -14.43
C ALA A 264 -9.72 1.93 -13.05
N ILE A 265 -10.41 2.63 -12.12
CA ILE A 265 -10.66 2.06 -10.78
C ILE A 265 -11.61 0.87 -10.84
N ARG A 266 -12.66 0.92 -11.68
CA ARG A 266 -13.60 -0.19 -11.83
C ARG A 266 -12.89 -1.40 -12.41
N TYR A 267 -12.12 -1.23 -13.48
CA TYR A 267 -11.32 -2.30 -14.10
C TYR A 267 -10.38 -2.94 -13.07
N ALA A 268 -9.54 -2.14 -12.40
CA ALA A 268 -8.53 -2.65 -11.48
C ALA A 268 -9.16 -3.40 -10.29
N LEU A 269 -10.26 -2.90 -9.73
CA LEU A 269 -10.94 -3.58 -8.61
C LEU A 269 -11.72 -4.82 -9.09
N GLU A 270 -12.42 -4.75 -10.22
CA GLU A 270 -13.31 -5.82 -10.70
C GLU A 270 -12.54 -7.03 -11.25
N GLU A 271 -11.43 -6.79 -11.94
CA GLU A 271 -10.59 -7.89 -12.44
C GLU A 271 -9.76 -8.47 -11.28
N TRP A 272 -9.18 -7.62 -10.42
CA TRP A 272 -8.35 -8.10 -9.31
C TRP A 272 -9.12 -8.92 -8.28
N ILE A 273 -10.37 -8.54 -7.95
CA ILE A 273 -11.16 -9.26 -6.95
C ILE A 273 -11.33 -10.75 -7.32
N SER A 274 -11.33 -11.07 -8.62
CA SER A 274 -11.46 -12.43 -9.16
C SER A 274 -10.10 -13.07 -9.41
N ILE A 275 -9.20 -12.39 -10.13
CA ILE A 275 -7.87 -12.92 -10.47
C ILE A 275 -7.04 -13.20 -9.20
N GLY A 276 -7.15 -12.32 -8.22
CA GLY A 276 -6.45 -12.43 -6.95
C GLY A 276 -7.01 -13.48 -5.99
N GLU A 277 -8.06 -14.25 -6.35
CA GLU A 277 -8.69 -15.27 -5.47
C GLU A 277 -7.66 -16.19 -4.81
N VAL A 278 -6.71 -16.72 -5.59
CA VAL A 278 -5.69 -17.68 -5.12
C VAL A 278 -4.73 -17.13 -4.06
N VAL A 279 -4.64 -15.81 -3.96
CA VAL A 279 -3.83 -15.04 -3.00
C VAL A 279 -4.66 -13.97 -2.28
N GLY A 280 -5.98 -14.16 -2.20
CA GLY A 280 -6.97 -13.20 -1.72
C GLY A 280 -7.35 -13.35 -0.25
N SER A 281 -8.57 -13.02 0.14
CA SER A 281 -9.04 -13.20 1.52
C SER A 281 -10.53 -13.49 1.63
N HIS A 282 -10.93 -14.20 2.69
CA HIS A 282 -12.32 -14.43 3.10
C HIS A 282 -12.86 -13.34 4.05
N GLY A 283 -12.07 -12.31 4.37
CA GLY A 283 -12.51 -11.22 5.23
C GLY A 283 -13.72 -10.49 4.67
N ASP A 284 -14.46 -9.80 5.56
CA ASP A 284 -15.69 -9.11 5.18
C ASP A 284 -15.43 -8.08 4.06
N PRO A 285 -16.13 -8.21 2.91
CA PRO A 285 -15.95 -7.35 1.75
C PRO A 285 -16.62 -5.98 1.87
N ALA A 286 -17.14 -5.53 3.01
CA ALA A 286 -17.85 -4.25 3.13
C ALA A 286 -19.05 -4.13 2.17
N SER A 287 -19.81 -5.22 2.03
CA SER A 287 -20.92 -5.35 1.07
C SER A 287 -22.09 -4.39 1.31
N GLY A 288 -22.13 -3.74 2.48
CA GLY A 288 -23.19 -2.84 2.91
C GLY A 288 -24.28 -3.50 3.75
N ILE A 289 -24.14 -4.79 4.08
CA ILE A 289 -24.91 -5.41 5.17
C ILE A 289 -24.08 -5.38 6.47
N PRO A 290 -24.66 -5.70 7.65
CA PRO A 290 -23.92 -5.73 8.90
C PRO A 290 -22.66 -6.60 8.81
N TRP A 291 -21.56 -6.06 9.32
CA TRP A 291 -20.25 -6.69 9.25
C TRP A 291 -20.23 -8.04 9.99
N GLU A 292 -19.74 -9.08 9.33
CA GLU A 292 -19.49 -10.39 9.91
C GLU A 292 -18.00 -10.72 9.80
N ARG A 293 -17.35 -10.92 10.95
CA ARG A 293 -15.92 -11.25 10.98
C ARG A 293 -15.69 -12.57 10.22
N GLU A 294 -14.63 -12.60 9.41
CA GLU A 294 -14.15 -13.83 8.73
C GLU A 294 -15.15 -14.44 7.73
N SER A 295 -16.05 -13.63 7.19
CA SER A 295 -17.11 -14.11 6.30
C SER A 295 -17.25 -13.25 5.06
N ASN A 296 -17.23 -13.90 3.91
CA ASN A 296 -17.64 -13.35 2.64
C ASN A 296 -18.64 -14.26 1.91
N ILE A 297 -19.34 -15.12 2.66
CA ILE A 297 -20.36 -16.05 2.12
C ILE A 297 -21.44 -15.32 1.31
N GLN A 298 -21.69 -14.06 1.68
CA GLN A 298 -22.56 -13.13 0.98
C GLN A 298 -22.23 -12.94 -0.51
N VAL A 299 -20.98 -13.13 -0.92
CA VAL A 299 -20.51 -12.94 -2.30
C VAL A 299 -19.86 -14.22 -2.87
N GLY A 300 -20.38 -15.38 -2.46
CA GLY A 300 -19.99 -16.70 -2.99
C GLY A 300 -19.01 -17.47 -2.11
N GLY A 301 -18.41 -16.87 -1.09
CA GLY A 301 -17.57 -17.58 -0.12
C GLY A 301 -16.16 -17.95 -0.60
N LYS A 302 -15.81 -17.64 -1.85
CA LYS A 302 -14.43 -17.75 -2.37
C LYS A 302 -13.57 -16.61 -1.86
N ARG A 303 -12.26 -16.80 -1.77
CA ARG A 303 -11.32 -15.69 -1.47
C ARG A 303 -11.46 -14.58 -2.51
N LEU A 304 -11.38 -13.34 -2.05
CA LEU A 304 -11.46 -12.14 -2.88
C LEU A 304 -10.08 -11.50 -2.95
N GLY A 305 -9.64 -11.12 -4.15
CA GLY A 305 -8.42 -10.33 -4.32
C GLY A 305 -8.46 -9.07 -3.46
N VAL A 306 -7.35 -8.80 -2.75
CA VAL A 306 -7.28 -7.69 -1.79
C VAL A 306 -6.76 -6.43 -2.49
N SER A 307 -7.44 -5.30 -2.32
CA SER A 307 -7.07 -4.01 -2.91
C SER A 307 -6.89 -2.92 -1.85
N VAL A 308 -5.91 -2.04 -2.07
CA VAL A 308 -5.66 -0.85 -1.23
C VAL A 308 -5.99 0.41 -2.03
N MET A 309 -7.03 1.13 -1.59
CA MET A 309 -7.51 2.36 -2.21
C MET A 309 -7.10 3.60 -1.41
N GLY A 310 -6.54 4.61 -2.08
CA GLY A 310 -6.24 5.91 -1.46
C GLY A 310 -7.35 6.92 -1.76
N VAL A 311 -7.83 7.62 -0.73
CA VAL A 311 -8.81 8.72 -0.88
C VAL A 311 -8.43 9.87 0.06
N SER A 312 -8.67 11.12 -0.34
CA SER A 312 -8.44 12.30 0.51
C SER A 312 -9.70 13.12 0.75
N LYS A 313 -10.83 12.79 0.10
CA LYS A 313 -12.10 13.50 0.27
C LYS A 313 -13.29 12.56 0.40
N ALA A 314 -14.32 12.98 1.13
CA ALA A 314 -15.51 12.17 1.40
C ALA A 314 -16.23 11.73 0.11
N SER A 315 -16.27 12.59 -0.91
CA SER A 315 -16.87 12.26 -2.21
C SER A 315 -16.11 11.14 -2.95
N GLU A 316 -14.78 11.08 -2.83
CA GLU A 316 -13.95 10.01 -3.41
C GLU A 316 -14.19 8.69 -2.70
N LEU A 317 -14.26 8.71 -1.36
CA LEU A 317 -14.60 7.54 -0.55
C LEU A 317 -15.98 6.99 -0.93
N GLN A 318 -16.99 7.84 -0.99
CA GLN A 318 -18.35 7.45 -1.36
C GLN A 318 -18.41 6.85 -2.77
N LYS A 319 -17.81 7.51 -3.77
CA LYS A 319 -17.76 7.00 -5.14
C LYS A 319 -17.04 5.66 -5.22
N THR A 320 -15.91 5.50 -4.53
CA THR A 320 -15.16 4.23 -4.54
C THR A 320 -15.97 3.11 -3.90
N LEU A 321 -16.65 3.37 -2.78
CA LEU A 321 -17.55 2.39 -2.15
C LEU A 321 -18.75 2.03 -3.03
N MET A 322 -19.29 2.98 -3.80
CA MET A 322 -20.33 2.71 -4.79
C MET A 322 -19.83 1.79 -5.90
N VAL A 323 -18.64 2.06 -6.45
CA VAL A 323 -17.98 1.20 -7.45
C VAL A 323 -17.77 -0.19 -6.90
N TRP A 324 -17.16 -0.29 -5.71
CA TRP A 324 -16.87 -1.55 -5.04
C TRP A 324 -18.13 -2.38 -4.77
N ARG A 325 -19.16 -1.80 -4.15
CA ARG A 325 -20.42 -2.51 -3.88
C ARG A 325 -21.13 -2.92 -5.16
N SER A 326 -21.05 -2.10 -6.21
CA SER A 326 -21.57 -2.52 -7.50
C SER A 326 -20.81 -3.73 -8.06
N ILE A 327 -19.48 -3.80 -7.93
CA ILE A 327 -18.71 -5.00 -8.32
C ILE A 327 -19.26 -6.22 -7.59
N LEU A 328 -19.41 -6.14 -6.26
CA LEU A 328 -19.98 -7.21 -5.44
C LEU A 328 -21.40 -7.59 -5.86
N ASP A 329 -22.23 -6.63 -6.24
CA ASP A 329 -23.58 -6.89 -6.75
C ASP A 329 -23.57 -7.76 -8.00
N GLY A 330 -22.52 -7.69 -8.83
CA GLY A 330 -22.33 -8.51 -10.02
C GLY A 330 -21.69 -9.88 -9.78
N MET A 331 -21.33 -10.20 -8.53
CA MET A 331 -20.75 -11.49 -8.16
C MET A 331 -21.84 -12.53 -7.86
N GLU A 332 -21.41 -13.77 -7.61
CA GLU A 332 -22.27 -14.84 -7.11
C GLU A 332 -22.98 -14.38 -5.82
N ASN A 333 -24.29 -14.68 -5.72
CA ASN A 333 -25.19 -14.19 -4.66
C ASN A 333 -25.39 -12.65 -4.59
N GLY A 334 -24.75 -11.87 -5.46
CA GLY A 334 -24.79 -10.41 -5.44
C GLY A 334 -26.20 -9.80 -5.54
N GLN A 335 -27.12 -10.41 -6.28
CA GLN A 335 -28.52 -9.95 -6.36
C GLN A 335 -29.24 -9.99 -5.00
N LYS A 336 -29.00 -11.04 -4.20
CA LYS A 336 -29.58 -11.19 -2.86
C LYS A 336 -29.01 -10.12 -1.93
N ILE A 337 -27.70 -9.89 -1.99
CA ILE A 337 -27.03 -8.89 -1.15
C ILE A 337 -27.45 -7.48 -1.53
N ALA A 338 -27.56 -7.18 -2.82
CA ALA A 338 -28.09 -5.90 -3.31
C ALA A 338 -29.47 -5.62 -2.70
N SER A 339 -30.35 -6.63 -2.72
CA SER A 339 -31.70 -6.52 -2.14
C SER A 339 -31.67 -6.31 -0.62
N GLN A 340 -30.86 -7.10 0.10
CA GLN A 340 -30.72 -7.01 1.57
C GLN A 340 -30.12 -5.67 2.03
N ALA A 341 -29.20 -5.10 1.24
CA ALA A 341 -28.61 -3.81 1.50
C ALA A 341 -29.46 -2.62 1.00
N GLY A 342 -30.70 -2.87 0.54
CA GLY A 342 -31.61 -1.82 0.07
C GLY A 342 -31.18 -1.15 -1.24
N ARG A 343 -30.33 -1.79 -2.04
CA ARG A 343 -29.92 -1.28 -3.36
C ARG A 343 -31.02 -1.46 -4.40
N TRP A 344 -30.89 -0.74 -5.52
CA TRP A 344 -31.85 -0.77 -6.62
C TRP A 344 -32.08 -2.19 -7.16
N LYS A 345 -33.32 -2.53 -7.52
CA LYS A 345 -33.75 -3.87 -7.95
C LYS A 345 -32.93 -4.45 -9.12
N LYS A 346 -32.42 -3.60 -10.03
CA LYS A 346 -31.60 -4.03 -11.17
C LYS A 346 -30.09 -3.82 -10.95
N ALA A 347 -29.63 -3.62 -9.71
CA ALA A 347 -28.21 -3.39 -9.43
C ALA A 347 -27.30 -4.53 -9.91
N HIS A 348 -27.74 -5.79 -9.76
CA HIS A 348 -27.02 -6.97 -10.26
C HIS A 348 -26.89 -6.94 -11.79
N GLU A 349 -28.00 -6.82 -12.51
CA GLU A 349 -28.03 -6.72 -13.99
C GLU A 349 -27.21 -5.53 -14.49
N TRP A 350 -27.33 -4.38 -13.81
CA TRP A 350 -26.56 -3.18 -14.13
C TRP A 350 -25.07 -3.42 -13.97
N SER A 351 -24.63 -4.08 -12.88
CA SER A 351 -23.22 -4.39 -12.65
C SER A 351 -22.64 -5.29 -13.73
N ILE A 352 -23.37 -6.35 -14.12
CA ILE A 352 -22.95 -7.24 -15.21
C ILE A 352 -22.82 -6.49 -16.54
N ASN A 353 -23.77 -5.61 -16.86
CA ASN A 353 -23.70 -4.80 -18.08
C ASN A 353 -22.59 -3.75 -18.00
N ARG A 354 -22.36 -3.17 -16.81
CA ARG A 354 -21.30 -2.20 -16.58
C ARG A 354 -19.92 -2.83 -16.77
N ARG A 355 -19.71 -4.06 -16.33
CA ARG A 355 -18.47 -4.81 -16.57
C ARG A 355 -18.13 -4.87 -18.05
N LYS A 356 -19.10 -5.25 -18.90
CA LYS A 356 -18.91 -5.33 -20.36
C LYS A 356 -18.55 -3.96 -20.96
N ALA A 357 -19.23 -2.91 -20.55
CA ALA A 357 -18.94 -1.55 -21.01
C ALA A 357 -17.54 -1.08 -20.59
N VAL A 358 -17.14 -1.39 -19.36
CA VAL A 358 -15.80 -1.07 -18.84
C VAL A 358 -14.72 -1.85 -19.58
N GLN A 359 -14.95 -3.12 -19.91
CA GLN A 359 -14.01 -3.93 -20.70
C GLN A 359 -13.78 -3.34 -22.10
N LEU A 360 -14.83 -2.93 -22.81
CA LEU A 360 -14.69 -2.27 -24.11
C LEU A 360 -13.92 -0.94 -24.03
N LEU A 361 -14.17 -0.13 -23.00
CA LEU A 361 -13.43 1.12 -22.79
C LEU A 361 -11.99 0.86 -22.33
N ALA A 362 -11.76 -0.20 -21.56
CA ALA A 362 -10.43 -0.61 -21.12
C ALA A 362 -9.54 -1.00 -22.31
N GLU A 363 -10.08 -1.76 -23.27
CA GLU A 363 -9.38 -2.10 -24.52
C GLU A 363 -8.99 -0.82 -25.29
N GLY A 364 -9.92 0.11 -25.49
CA GLY A 364 -9.61 1.37 -26.17
C GLY A 364 -8.61 2.27 -25.41
N VAL A 365 -8.61 2.23 -24.07
CA VAL A 365 -7.57 2.88 -23.25
C VAL A 365 -6.22 2.22 -23.47
N GLN A 366 -6.15 0.88 -23.48
CA GLN A 366 -4.91 0.14 -23.71
C GLN A 366 -4.36 0.39 -25.13
N ASP A 367 -5.23 0.51 -26.13
CA ASP A 367 -4.83 0.94 -27.48
C ASP A 367 -4.23 2.35 -27.49
N CYS A 368 -4.80 3.30 -26.73
CA CYS A 368 -4.24 4.64 -26.56
C CYS A 368 -2.88 4.63 -25.84
N LEU A 369 -2.68 3.69 -24.92
CA LEU A 369 -1.42 3.51 -24.20
C LEU A 369 -0.34 2.86 -25.08
N GLY A 370 -0.70 1.94 -25.98
CA GLY A 370 0.23 1.31 -26.92
C GLY A 370 1.39 0.60 -26.20
N GLU A 371 2.63 0.99 -26.50
CA GLU A 371 3.84 0.42 -25.88
C GLU A 371 3.92 0.63 -24.36
N TRP A 372 3.10 1.53 -23.82
CA TRP A 372 3.05 1.81 -22.40
C TRP A 372 2.20 0.81 -21.61
N VAL A 373 1.49 -0.12 -22.25
CA VAL A 373 0.83 -1.22 -21.53
C VAL A 373 1.90 -2.10 -20.89
N ASP A 374 1.69 -2.44 -19.61
CA ASP A 374 2.61 -3.21 -18.76
C ASP A 374 4.00 -2.55 -18.54
N TYR A 375 4.18 -1.30 -18.96
CA TYR A 375 5.38 -0.54 -18.62
C TYR A 375 5.50 -0.37 -17.10
N ALA A 376 6.67 -0.68 -16.57
CA ALA A 376 7.09 -0.37 -15.22
C ALA A 376 8.33 0.52 -15.26
N TRP A 377 8.36 1.58 -14.46
CA TRP A 377 9.54 2.45 -14.36
C TRP A 377 10.61 1.82 -13.46
N ASP A 378 11.86 2.28 -13.59
CA ASP A 378 12.92 1.84 -12.69
C ASP A 378 12.65 2.32 -11.24
N SER A 379 12.78 1.41 -10.28
CA SER A 379 12.77 1.73 -8.85
C SER A 379 13.81 0.86 -8.14
N PRO A 380 14.79 1.46 -7.43
CA PRO A 380 15.12 2.89 -7.43
C PRO A 380 15.57 3.36 -8.81
N ASP A 381 15.38 4.64 -9.11
CA ASP A 381 15.87 5.20 -10.37
C ASP A 381 17.41 5.26 -10.42
N ALA A 382 17.94 5.42 -11.63
CA ALA A 382 19.39 5.49 -11.86
C ALA A 382 20.06 6.68 -11.14
N GLU A 383 19.33 7.75 -10.84
CA GLU A 383 19.86 8.90 -10.11
C GLU A 383 20.06 8.54 -8.64
N TYR A 384 19.07 7.91 -8.01
CA TYR A 384 19.15 7.41 -6.64
C TYR A 384 20.34 6.47 -6.47
N LEU A 385 20.54 5.54 -7.41
CA LEU A 385 21.67 4.60 -7.37
C LEU A 385 23.02 5.35 -7.39
N LYS A 386 23.19 6.33 -8.28
CA LYS A 386 24.38 7.19 -8.32
C LYS A 386 24.59 7.95 -7.00
N GLN A 387 23.53 8.49 -6.42
CA GLN A 387 23.60 9.21 -5.13
C GLN A 387 23.94 8.27 -3.96
N LYS A 388 23.47 7.01 -3.99
CA LYS A 388 23.78 5.98 -2.99
C LYS A 388 25.26 5.57 -3.05
N GLU A 389 25.81 5.39 -4.26
CA GLU A 389 27.23 5.09 -4.46
C GLU A 389 28.13 6.22 -3.95
N LYS A 390 27.78 7.48 -4.27
CA LYS A 390 28.52 8.66 -3.76
C LYS A 390 28.53 8.71 -2.23
N ARG A 391 27.41 8.40 -1.57
CA ARG A 391 27.32 8.36 -0.10
C ARG A 391 28.20 7.25 0.50
N LYS A 392 28.17 6.05 -0.07
CA LYS A 392 29.06 4.95 0.36
C LYS A 392 30.53 5.30 0.21
N GLN A 393 30.91 5.99 -0.87
CA GLN A 393 32.29 6.46 -1.06
C GLN A 393 32.70 7.51 -0.03
N GLN A 394 31.78 8.41 0.35
CA GLN A 394 32.01 9.42 1.38
C GLN A 394 32.12 8.83 2.79
N GLU A 395 31.30 7.83 3.12
CA GLU A 395 31.36 7.11 4.41
C GLU A 395 32.61 6.23 4.54
N ALA A 396 33.17 5.78 3.41
CA ALA A 396 34.41 5.01 3.37
C ALA A 396 35.69 5.87 3.50
N LEU A 397 35.57 7.21 3.44
CA LEU A 397 36.71 8.09 3.68
C LEU A 397 36.99 8.16 5.19
N PRO A 398 38.23 7.93 5.64
CA PRO A 398 38.57 8.10 7.05
C PRO A 398 38.30 9.55 7.47
N TRP A 399 37.72 9.72 8.66
CA TRP A 399 37.62 11.04 9.29
C TRP A 399 39.03 11.66 9.31
N PRO A 400 39.23 12.89 8.80
CA PRO A 400 40.52 13.54 8.93
C PRO A 400 40.79 13.73 10.42
N THR A 401 41.75 12.99 10.95
CA THR A 401 42.30 13.26 12.29
C THR A 401 42.82 14.69 12.25
N PRO A 402 42.31 15.61 13.08
CA PRO A 402 42.92 16.94 13.18
C PRO A 402 44.39 16.75 13.53
N GLU A 403 45.30 17.45 12.83
CA GLU A 403 46.70 17.50 13.25
C GLU A 403 46.75 17.88 14.73
N ALA A 404 47.55 17.16 15.51
CA ALA A 404 47.76 17.48 16.91
C ALA A 404 48.19 18.95 17.02
N SER A 405 47.61 19.68 17.97
CA SER A 405 48.02 21.06 18.25
C SER A 405 49.56 21.12 18.36
N PRO A 406 50.24 22.05 17.67
CA PRO A 406 51.69 22.14 17.72
C PRO A 406 52.12 22.29 19.18
N GLU A 407 53.02 21.42 19.63
CA GLU A 407 53.57 21.51 20.98
C GLU A 407 54.37 22.82 21.12
N PRO A 408 54.26 23.53 22.26
CA PRO A 408 55.03 24.74 22.48
C PRO A 408 56.52 24.41 22.44
N SER A 409 57.25 25.00 21.50
CA SER A 409 58.70 24.84 21.39
C SER A 409 59.37 25.24 22.71
N GLU A 410 60.20 24.37 23.28
CA GLU A 410 61.02 24.69 24.44
C GLU A 410 61.83 25.98 24.18
N PRO A 411 61.90 26.92 25.14
CA PRO A 411 62.69 28.11 24.98
C PRO A 411 64.17 27.75 24.84
N LYS A 412 64.75 28.05 23.68
CA LYS A 412 66.19 27.93 23.45
C LYS A 412 66.92 28.74 24.51
N SER A 413 67.75 28.07 25.31
CA SER A 413 68.66 28.69 26.25
C SER A 413 69.56 29.70 25.53
N LEU A 414 69.47 30.97 25.91
CA LEU A 414 70.39 32.02 25.46
C LEU A 414 71.80 31.74 26.01
N PRO A 415 72.86 31.80 25.20
CA PRO A 415 74.22 31.70 25.71
C PRO A 415 74.57 32.97 26.49
N MET A 416 74.96 32.80 27.75
CA MET A 416 75.50 33.89 28.58
C MET A 416 76.76 34.48 27.94
N ARG A 417 76.79 35.80 27.80
CA ARG A 417 78.00 36.61 27.70
C ARG A 417 77.98 37.66 28.79
#